data_AF-A0A871R8Q9-F1
#
_entry.id   AF-A0A871R8Q9-F1
#
_cell.length_a   1.000
_cell.length_b   1.000
_cell.length_c   1.000
_cell.angle_alpha   90.00
_cell.angle_beta   90.00
_cell.angle_gamma   90.00
#
_symmetry.space_group_name_H-M   'P 1'
#
loop_
_entity.id
_entity.type
_entity.pdbx_description
1 polymer ?
#
loop_
_entity_poly.entity_id
_entity_poly.type
_entity_poly.pdbx_seq_one_letter_code
_entity_poly.pdbx_strand_id
1 'polypeptide(L)'
;MISNSTNDIFDSELLLRPEEHFYKKGYEEGKSQPTEDDHREGKELGIQTGFQRFIVVGALREIAEFLHEQILVARTANPTSDFIILNGRKKTYLRLQKQVSEVIQLLNSFIDSKSGLVVASNSDEDVENFRKTFKQARAKIRSLCSITGYGKMYSEVEKNCLLVGKKIPVSDISGTTDDSW
;
A
#
# COMPACT_ATOMS: atom_id res chain seq x y z
N MET A 1 26.55 -27.31 42.16
CA MET A 1 25.33 -28.08 41.87
C MET A 1 24.58 -28.30 43.17
N ILE A 2 23.58 -27.45 43.50
CA ILE A 2 22.41 -27.85 44.30
C ILE A 2 21.22 -27.02 43.77
N SER A 3 20.24 -27.79 43.28
CA SER A 3 18.87 -27.54 42.81
C SER A 3 18.16 -26.20 43.02
N ASN A 4 17.55 -25.75 41.91
CA ASN A 4 16.18 -25.21 41.79
C ASN A 4 15.33 -25.18 43.07
N SER A 5 14.92 -23.98 43.46
CA SER A 5 13.61 -23.73 44.06
C SER A 5 13.05 -22.41 43.51
N THR A 6 12.86 -22.35 42.19
CA THR A 6 12.12 -21.27 41.50
C THR A 6 10.60 -21.37 41.72
N ASN A 7 10.19 -21.73 42.93
CA ASN A 7 8.81 -21.73 43.43
C ASN A 7 8.88 -21.79 44.96
N ASP A 8 9.58 -20.84 45.59
CA ASP A 8 9.43 -20.67 47.03
C ASP A 8 8.06 -20.06 47.29
N ILE A 9 7.19 -20.81 47.98
CA ILE A 9 5.83 -20.38 48.37
C ILE A 9 5.91 -19.13 49.26
N PHE A 10 7.08 -18.90 49.86
CA PHE A 10 7.43 -17.70 50.61
C PHE A 10 8.48 -16.89 49.86
N ASP A 11 8.15 -16.43 48.65
CA ASP A 11 9.00 -15.49 47.95
C ASP A 11 9.23 -14.25 48.82
N SER A 12 10.44 -14.16 49.37
CA SER A 12 10.78 -13.17 50.38
C SER A 12 10.61 -11.73 49.87
N GLU A 13 10.72 -11.52 48.55
CA GLU A 13 10.44 -10.23 47.91
C GLU A 13 8.93 -9.89 47.92
N LEU A 14 8.06 -10.87 47.66
CA LEU A 14 6.61 -10.67 47.65
C LEU A 14 6.02 -10.50 49.05
N LEU A 15 6.58 -11.21 50.05
CA LEU A 15 6.05 -11.21 51.42
C LEU A 15 6.64 -10.11 52.32
N LEU A 16 7.93 -9.79 52.17
CA LEU A 16 8.56 -8.76 53.01
C LEU A 16 8.42 -7.36 52.41
N ARG A 17 8.25 -7.24 51.09
CA ARG A 17 8.16 -5.95 50.38
C ARG A 17 7.14 -5.97 49.23
N PRO A 18 5.85 -6.25 49.52
CA PRO A 18 4.81 -6.33 48.50
C PRO A 18 4.71 -5.04 47.68
N GLU A 19 4.85 -3.86 48.29
CA GLU A 19 4.75 -2.59 47.56
C GLU A 19 5.87 -2.42 46.54
N GLU A 20 7.11 -2.78 46.89
CA GLU A 20 8.28 -2.65 46.01
C GLU A 20 8.19 -3.63 44.84
N HIS A 21 7.71 -4.86 45.09
CA HIS A 21 7.46 -5.86 44.04
C HIS A 21 6.35 -5.41 43.09
N PHE A 22 5.18 -4.97 43.59
CA PHE A 22 4.09 -4.50 42.71
C PHE A 22 4.42 -3.19 41.99
N TYR A 23 5.19 -2.29 42.61
CA TYR A 23 5.67 -1.07 41.95
C TYR A 23 6.64 -1.38 40.81
N LYS A 24 7.62 -2.26 41.06
CA LYS A 24 8.59 -2.67 40.04
C LYS A 24 7.92 -3.46 38.92
N LYS A 25 7.01 -4.37 39.27
CA LYS A 25 6.19 -5.11 38.30
C LYS A 25 5.32 -4.17 37.47
N GLY A 26 4.62 -3.21 38.09
CA GLY A 26 3.82 -2.22 37.38
C GLY A 26 4.64 -1.27 36.51
N TYR A 27 5.87 -0.93 36.92
CA TYR A 27 6.80 -0.14 36.11
C TYR A 27 7.36 -0.93 34.92
N GLU A 28 7.72 -2.20 35.12
CA GLU A 28 8.19 -3.08 34.06
C GLU A 28 7.08 -3.44 33.07
N GLU A 29 5.87 -3.74 33.56
CA GLU A 29 4.66 -3.93 32.75
C GLU A 29 4.30 -2.64 32.00
N GLY A 30 4.30 -1.49 32.68
CA GLY A 30 4.04 -0.19 32.05
C GLY A 30 5.10 0.25 31.05
N LYS A 31 6.34 -0.27 31.14
CA LYS A 31 7.40 -0.02 30.15
C LYS A 31 7.36 -1.01 28.98
N SER A 32 6.97 -2.25 29.22
CA SER A 32 6.97 -3.33 28.21
C SER A 32 5.69 -3.38 27.38
N GLN A 33 4.52 -3.20 28.00
CA GLN A 33 3.22 -3.27 27.31
C GLN A 33 3.08 -2.25 26.16
N PRO A 34 3.44 -0.97 26.32
CA PRO A 34 3.36 -0.02 25.21
C PRO A 34 4.25 -0.43 24.05
N THR A 35 5.45 -0.94 24.32
CA THR A 35 6.42 -1.28 23.27
C THR A 35 5.95 -2.47 22.42
N GLU A 36 5.34 -3.47 23.06
CA GLU A 36 4.80 -4.66 22.38
C GLU A 36 3.51 -4.36 21.63
N ASP A 37 2.62 -3.56 22.22
CA ASP A 37 1.39 -3.13 21.56
C ASP A 37 1.69 -2.21 20.36
N ASP A 38 2.65 -1.28 20.50
CA ASP A 38 3.13 -0.43 19.40
C ASP A 38 3.74 -1.26 18.25
N HIS A 39 4.51 -2.31 18.58
CA HIS A 39 5.08 -3.22 17.56
C HIS A 39 3.99 -4.02 16.84
N ARG A 40 3.00 -4.53 17.58
CA ARG A 40 1.88 -5.27 17.01
C ARG A 40 1.04 -4.37 16.10
N GLU A 41 0.74 -3.16 16.56
CA GLU A 41 0.02 -2.15 15.78
C GLU A 41 0.79 -1.76 14.51
N GLY A 42 2.08 -1.46 14.64
CA GLY A 42 2.93 -1.11 13.49
C GLY A 42 2.94 -2.22 12.41
N LYS A 43 2.96 -3.48 12.83
CA LYS A 43 2.86 -4.63 11.92
C LYS A 43 1.49 -4.73 11.25
N GLU A 44 0.41 -4.54 12.00
CA GLU A 44 -0.96 -4.55 11.46
C GLU A 44 -1.17 -3.44 10.43
N LEU A 45 -0.71 -2.22 10.75
CA LEU A 45 -0.72 -1.07 9.84
C LEU A 45 0.12 -1.33 8.59
N GLY A 46 1.29 -1.97 8.74
CA GLY A 46 2.14 -2.36 7.62
C GLY A 46 1.45 -3.31 6.66
N ILE A 47 0.82 -4.38 7.19
CA ILE A 47 0.10 -5.38 6.39
C ILE A 47 -1.09 -4.73 5.68
N GLN A 48 -1.87 -3.91 6.38
CA GLN A 48 -3.05 -3.27 5.81
C GLN A 48 -2.68 -2.27 4.71
N THR A 49 -1.69 -1.40 4.94
CA THR A 49 -1.24 -0.44 3.93
C THR A 49 -0.61 -1.14 2.72
N GLY A 50 0.08 -2.26 2.93
CA GLY A 50 0.57 -3.13 1.87
C GLY A 50 -0.58 -3.69 1.02
N PHE A 51 -1.59 -4.28 1.65
CA PHE A 51 -2.77 -4.84 0.98
C PHE A 51 -3.49 -3.80 0.11
N GLN A 52 -3.73 -2.60 0.66
CA GLN A 52 -4.34 -1.50 -0.10
C GLN A 52 -3.52 -1.12 -1.34
N ARG A 53 -2.20 -1.04 -1.21
CA ARG A 53 -1.31 -0.73 -2.34
C ARG A 53 -1.34 -1.83 -3.39
N PHE A 54 -1.36 -3.10 -3.00
CA PHE A 54 -1.43 -4.22 -3.94
C PHE A 54 -2.72 -4.24 -4.75
N ILE A 55 -3.88 -3.98 -4.12
CA ILE A 55 -5.14 -3.83 -4.84
C ILE A 55 -5.03 -2.71 -5.88
N VAL A 56 -4.49 -1.56 -5.49
CA VAL A 56 -4.36 -0.42 -6.39
C VAL A 56 -3.39 -0.73 -7.52
N VAL A 57 -2.26 -1.39 -7.26
CA VAL A 57 -1.31 -1.82 -8.32
C VAL A 57 -1.99 -2.74 -9.33
N GLY A 58 -2.78 -3.72 -8.87
CA GLY A 58 -3.55 -4.60 -9.76
C GLY A 58 -4.54 -3.82 -10.63
N ALA A 59 -5.30 -2.91 -10.03
CA ALA A 59 -6.24 -2.06 -10.76
C ALA A 59 -5.53 -1.13 -11.77
N LEU A 60 -4.37 -0.56 -11.40
CA LEU A 60 -3.56 0.27 -12.29
C LEU A 60 -3.05 -0.53 -13.51
N ARG A 61 -2.70 -1.81 -13.32
CA ARG A 61 -2.31 -2.71 -14.40
C ARG A 61 -3.46 -2.98 -15.37
N GLU A 62 -4.62 -3.36 -14.86
CA GLU A 62 -5.84 -3.56 -15.66
C GLU A 62 -6.18 -2.31 -16.49
N ILE A 63 -6.11 -1.12 -15.88
CA ILE A 63 -6.34 0.15 -16.59
C ILE A 63 -5.31 0.38 -17.69
N ALA A 64 -4.03 0.08 -17.43
CA ALA A 64 -2.96 0.26 -18.41
C ALA A 64 -3.12 -0.69 -19.61
N GLU A 65 -3.50 -1.95 -19.37
CA GLU A 65 -3.79 -2.95 -20.40
C GLU A 65 -5.03 -2.57 -21.22
N PHE A 66 -6.11 -2.16 -20.56
CA PHE A 66 -7.30 -1.63 -21.23
C PHE A 66 -6.97 -0.43 -22.14
N LEU A 67 -6.17 0.52 -21.65
CA LEU A 67 -5.76 1.67 -22.47
C LEU A 67 -4.93 1.23 -23.69
N HIS A 68 -4.06 0.24 -23.53
CA HIS A 68 -3.27 -0.32 -24.61
C HIS A 68 -4.17 -0.97 -25.69
N GLU A 69 -5.16 -1.77 -25.28
CA GLU A 69 -6.14 -2.38 -26.19
C GLU A 69 -6.94 -1.33 -26.96
N GLN A 70 -7.44 -0.30 -26.27
CA GLN A 70 -8.21 0.76 -26.92
C GLN A 70 -7.39 1.54 -27.95
N ILE A 71 -6.08 1.72 -27.69
CA ILE A 71 -5.15 2.32 -28.66
C ILE A 71 -4.97 1.42 -29.89
N LEU A 72 -4.84 0.11 -29.68
CA LEU A 72 -4.70 -0.86 -30.77
C LEU A 72 -5.97 -0.91 -31.64
N VAL A 73 -7.15 -0.96 -31.02
CA VAL A 73 -8.45 -0.92 -31.74
C VAL A 73 -8.62 0.38 -32.51
N ALA A 74 -8.21 1.52 -31.94
CA ALA A 74 -8.25 2.79 -32.66
C ALA A 74 -7.25 2.84 -33.83
N ARG A 75 -6.13 2.10 -33.73
CA ARG A 75 -5.14 1.98 -34.81
C ARG A 75 -5.61 1.07 -35.94
N THR A 76 -6.27 -0.05 -35.64
CA THR A 76 -6.80 -0.96 -36.67
C THR A 76 -7.91 -0.30 -37.48
N ALA A 77 -8.71 0.58 -36.88
CA ALA A 77 -9.76 1.33 -37.59
C ALA A 77 -9.19 2.36 -38.58
N ASN A 78 -8.02 2.94 -38.32
CA ASN A 78 -7.37 3.92 -39.21
C ASN A 78 -5.84 3.67 -39.27
N PRO A 79 -5.38 2.68 -40.07
CA PRO A 79 -3.99 2.25 -40.05
C PRO A 79 -3.01 3.25 -40.68
N THR A 80 -3.50 4.11 -41.57
CA THR A 80 -2.68 5.00 -42.41
C THR A 80 -2.44 6.38 -41.80
N SER A 81 -3.18 6.78 -40.77
CA SER A 81 -3.03 8.09 -40.14
C SER A 81 -2.12 8.03 -38.91
N ASP A 82 -1.26 9.03 -38.74
CA ASP A 82 -0.45 9.22 -37.51
C ASP A 82 -1.30 9.59 -36.29
N PHE A 83 -2.58 9.90 -36.52
CA PHE A 83 -3.55 10.27 -35.52
C PHE A 83 -4.55 9.15 -35.28
N ILE A 84 -4.93 8.96 -34.02
CA ILE A 84 -6.04 8.13 -33.58
C ILE A 84 -7.12 9.01 -32.95
N ILE A 85 -8.37 8.59 -33.07
CA ILE A 85 -9.50 9.23 -32.40
C ILE A 85 -9.88 8.36 -31.21
N LEU A 86 -9.71 8.87 -30.01
CA LEU A 86 -10.13 8.22 -28.76
C LEU A 86 -11.13 9.13 -28.06
N ASN A 87 -12.33 8.61 -27.76
CA ASN A 87 -13.43 9.37 -27.15
C ASN A 87 -13.63 10.76 -27.78
N GLY A 88 -13.67 10.82 -29.12
CA GLY A 88 -13.88 12.07 -29.87
C GLY A 88 -12.68 13.02 -29.93
N ARG A 89 -11.51 12.66 -29.39
CA ARG A 89 -10.30 13.51 -29.41
C ARG A 89 -9.25 12.94 -30.36
N LYS A 90 -8.72 13.78 -31.26
CA LYS A 90 -7.56 13.44 -32.10
C LYS A 90 -6.28 13.43 -31.25
N LYS A 91 -5.51 12.36 -31.34
CA LYS A 91 -4.26 12.17 -30.58
C LYS A 91 -3.20 11.54 -31.46
N THR A 92 -1.94 11.89 -31.21
CA THR A 92 -0.79 11.28 -31.89
C THR A 92 -0.54 9.88 -31.33
N TYR A 93 -0.64 8.86 -32.19
CA TYR A 93 -0.53 7.45 -31.81
C TYR A 93 0.82 7.12 -31.15
N LEU A 94 1.92 7.49 -31.81
CA LEU A 94 3.29 7.10 -31.41
C LEU A 94 3.65 7.57 -30.00
N ARG A 95 3.30 8.81 -29.65
CA ARG A 95 3.57 9.39 -28.33
C ARG A 95 2.76 8.68 -27.25
N LEU A 96 1.48 8.41 -27.51
CA LEU A 96 0.60 7.77 -26.55
C LEU A 96 0.99 6.30 -26.33
N GLN A 97 1.30 5.57 -27.40
CA GLN A 97 1.78 4.19 -27.33
C GLN A 97 3.06 4.10 -26.49
N LYS A 98 4.04 4.98 -26.73
CA LYS A 98 5.28 5.00 -25.93
C LYS A 98 4.99 5.24 -24.45
N GLN A 99 4.13 6.19 -24.12
CA GLN A 99 3.76 6.49 -22.74
C GLN A 99 3.05 5.32 -22.04
N VAL A 100 2.15 4.63 -22.74
CA VAL A 100 1.46 3.45 -22.19
C VAL A 100 2.43 2.29 -22.01
N SER A 101 3.30 2.04 -22.98
CA SER A 101 4.34 0.99 -22.89
C SER A 101 5.30 1.23 -21.72
N GLU A 102 5.74 2.48 -21.49
CA GLU A 102 6.59 2.83 -20.35
C GLU A 102 5.88 2.54 -19.02
N VAL A 103 4.59 2.84 -18.93
CA VAL A 103 3.79 2.58 -17.72
C VAL A 103 3.63 1.09 -17.48
N ILE A 104 3.35 0.31 -18.52
CA ILE A 104 3.23 -1.16 -18.42
C ILE A 104 4.57 -1.77 -17.97
N GLN A 105 5.70 -1.33 -18.54
CA GLN A 105 7.02 -1.79 -18.11
C GLN A 105 7.31 -1.47 -16.64
N LEU A 106 6.97 -0.25 -16.20
CA LEU A 106 7.10 0.16 -14.81
C LEU A 106 6.22 -0.72 -13.91
N LEU A 107 4.97 -0.97 -14.29
CA LEU A 107 4.07 -1.84 -13.52
C LEU A 107 4.54 -3.29 -13.46
N ASN A 108 5.05 -3.83 -14.57
CA ASN A 108 5.58 -5.19 -14.62
C ASN A 108 6.87 -5.33 -13.80
N SER A 109 7.62 -4.25 -13.56
CA SER A 109 8.80 -4.30 -12.66
C SER A 109 8.44 -4.61 -11.20
N PHE A 110 7.19 -4.37 -10.79
CA PHE A 110 6.71 -4.75 -9.45
C PHE A 110 6.36 -6.22 -9.33
N ILE A 111 6.12 -6.90 -10.44
CA ILE A 111 5.60 -8.27 -10.46
C ILE A 111 6.76 -9.18 -10.81
N ASP A 112 7.03 -10.16 -9.96
CA ASP A 112 7.99 -11.19 -10.33
C ASP A 112 7.39 -12.08 -11.42
N SER A 113 8.05 -12.10 -12.58
CA SER A 113 7.65 -12.84 -13.78
C SER A 113 7.42 -14.34 -13.54
N LYS A 114 7.98 -14.90 -12.46
CA LYS A 114 7.85 -16.33 -12.12
C LYS A 114 6.71 -16.64 -11.17
N SER A 115 6.44 -15.75 -10.21
CA SER A 115 5.43 -15.99 -9.17
C SER A 115 4.11 -15.26 -9.42
N GLY A 116 4.10 -14.24 -10.29
CA GLY A 116 2.93 -13.39 -10.51
C GLY A 116 2.56 -12.56 -9.27
N LEU A 117 3.42 -12.56 -8.24
CA LEU A 117 3.23 -11.86 -6.99
C LEU A 117 4.06 -10.57 -6.98
N VAL A 118 3.59 -9.60 -6.20
CA VAL A 118 4.34 -8.36 -5.99
C VAL A 118 5.57 -8.67 -5.16
N VAL A 119 6.75 -8.27 -5.65
CA VAL A 119 8.00 -8.42 -4.91
C VAL A 119 7.97 -7.48 -3.71
N ALA A 120 7.74 -8.04 -2.53
CA ALA A 120 7.75 -7.31 -1.28
C ALA A 120 8.98 -7.71 -0.46
N SER A 121 9.85 -6.73 -0.22
CA SER A 121 10.98 -6.83 0.70
C SER A 121 10.74 -5.87 1.86
N ASN A 122 11.14 -6.28 3.06
CA ASN A 122 11.03 -5.47 4.27
C ASN A 122 12.24 -4.54 4.48
N SER A 123 13.15 -4.45 3.50
CA SER A 123 14.24 -3.46 3.54
C SER A 123 13.68 -2.05 3.40
N ASP A 124 14.12 -1.12 4.25
CA ASP A 124 13.70 0.29 4.21
C ASP A 124 13.92 0.92 2.82
N GLU A 125 15.02 0.55 2.15
CA GLU A 125 15.33 1.01 0.80
C GLU A 125 14.32 0.51 -0.23
N ASP A 126 13.93 -0.76 -0.15
CA ASP A 126 12.95 -1.38 -1.06
C ASP A 126 11.55 -0.81 -0.84
N VAL A 127 11.17 -0.57 0.41
CA VAL A 127 9.88 0.05 0.77
C VAL A 127 9.78 1.46 0.20
N GLU A 128 10.85 2.26 0.31
CA GLU A 128 10.85 3.63 -0.21
C GLU A 128 10.87 3.65 -1.75
N ASN A 129 11.65 2.77 -2.37
CA ASN A 129 11.66 2.61 -3.83
C ASN A 129 10.28 2.20 -4.34
N PHE A 130 9.61 1.26 -3.66
CA PHE A 130 8.23 0.87 -3.97
C PHE A 130 7.27 2.05 -3.87
N ARG A 131 7.35 2.86 -2.80
CA ARG A 131 6.49 4.05 -2.62
C ARG A 131 6.69 5.07 -3.75
N LYS A 132 7.94 5.36 -4.11
CA LYS A 132 8.28 6.32 -5.17
C LYS A 132 7.75 5.86 -6.52
N THR A 133 8.08 4.63 -6.90
CA THR A 133 7.66 4.04 -8.18
C THR A 133 6.13 3.91 -8.26
N PHE A 134 5.46 3.52 -7.18
CA PHE A 134 3.99 3.46 -7.10
C PHE A 134 3.36 4.84 -7.33
N LYS A 135 3.88 5.88 -6.66
CA LYS A 135 3.39 7.26 -6.82
C LYS A 135 3.58 7.75 -8.25
N GLN A 136 4.71 7.42 -8.87
CA GLN A 136 4.98 7.75 -10.27
C GLN A 136 4.01 7.02 -11.22
N ALA A 137 3.82 5.71 -11.05
CA ALA A 137 2.91 4.91 -11.87
C ALA A 137 1.47 5.44 -11.81
N ARG A 138 0.96 5.70 -10.60
CA ARG A 138 -0.38 6.27 -10.38
C ARG A 138 -0.54 7.62 -11.07
N ALA A 139 0.45 8.51 -10.94
CA ALA A 139 0.41 9.83 -11.58
C ALA A 139 0.40 9.74 -13.12
N LYS A 140 1.23 8.86 -13.70
CA LYS A 140 1.26 8.63 -15.15
C LYS A 140 -0.07 8.08 -15.66
N ILE A 141 -0.66 7.09 -15.00
CA ILE A 141 -1.95 6.48 -15.41
C ILE A 141 -3.10 7.48 -15.30
N ARG A 142 -3.15 8.25 -14.20
CA ARG A 142 -4.15 9.32 -14.04
C ARG A 142 -4.08 10.33 -15.18
N SER A 143 -2.86 10.76 -15.54
CA SER A 143 -2.63 11.67 -16.67
C SER A 143 -3.09 11.04 -17.99
N LEU A 144 -2.73 9.79 -18.25
CA LEU A 144 -3.13 9.06 -19.46
C LEU A 144 -4.66 8.90 -19.57
N CYS A 145 -5.34 8.56 -18.47
CA CYS A 145 -6.81 8.48 -18.43
C CYS A 145 -7.47 9.84 -18.72
N SER A 146 -6.88 10.93 -18.21
CA SER A 146 -7.34 12.29 -18.52
C SER A 146 -7.16 12.65 -20.00
N ILE A 147 -6.02 12.26 -20.59
CA ILE A 147 -5.69 12.51 -22.01
C ILE A 147 -6.64 11.73 -22.94
N THR A 148 -6.89 10.45 -22.62
CA THR A 148 -7.70 9.51 -23.42
C THR A 148 -9.22 9.65 -23.20
N GLY A 149 -9.64 10.45 -22.21
CA GLY A 149 -11.05 10.69 -21.90
C GLY A 149 -11.67 9.67 -20.95
N TYR A 150 -10.92 8.69 -20.46
CA TYR A 150 -11.35 7.70 -19.46
C TYR A 150 -11.16 8.17 -18.01
N GLY A 151 -11.11 9.48 -17.76
CA GLY A 151 -10.91 10.04 -16.42
C GLY A 151 -11.99 9.63 -15.41
N LYS A 152 -13.26 9.53 -15.85
CA LYS A 152 -14.37 9.09 -14.98
C LYS A 152 -14.20 7.63 -14.54
N MET A 153 -13.88 6.75 -15.49
CA MET A 153 -13.59 5.33 -15.23
C MET A 153 -12.47 5.17 -14.21
N TYR A 154 -11.37 5.92 -14.36
CA TYR A 154 -10.27 5.92 -13.40
C TYR A 154 -10.74 6.30 -12.00
N SER A 155 -11.53 7.38 -11.86
CA SER A 155 -12.05 7.83 -10.56
C SER A 155 -12.99 6.82 -9.91
N GLU A 156 -13.81 6.12 -10.68
CA GLU A 156 -14.70 5.07 -10.17
C GLU A 156 -13.91 3.85 -9.69
N VAL A 157 -12.93 3.38 -10.47
CA VAL A 157 -12.05 2.27 -10.07
C VAL A 157 -11.27 2.64 -8.82
N GLU A 158 -10.72 3.85 -8.75
CA GLU A 158 -10.00 4.34 -7.57
C GLU A 158 -10.89 4.37 -6.32
N LYS A 159 -12.15 4.83 -6.47
CA LYS A 159 -13.14 4.80 -5.40
C LYS A 159 -13.43 3.37 -4.94
N ASN A 160 -13.60 2.43 -5.88
CA ASN A 160 -13.85 1.03 -5.56
C ASN A 160 -12.67 0.39 -4.83
N CYS A 161 -11.43 0.64 -5.26
CA CYS A 161 -10.24 0.18 -4.56
C CYS A 161 -10.17 0.70 -3.12
N LEU A 162 -10.54 1.96 -2.90
CA LEU A 162 -10.59 2.54 -1.54
C LEU A 162 -11.71 1.95 -0.67
N LEU A 163 -12.86 1.61 -1.26
CA LEU A 163 -13.95 0.94 -0.56
C LEU A 163 -13.57 -0.49 -0.13
N VAL A 164 -12.94 -1.26 -1.03
CA VAL A 164 -12.45 -2.61 -0.72
C VAL A 164 -11.32 -2.56 0.31
N GLY A 165 -10.44 -1.57 0.20
CA GLY A 165 -9.29 -1.43 1.08
C GLY A 165 -9.61 -0.95 2.50
N LYS A 166 -10.81 -0.38 2.73
CA LYS A 166 -11.26 0.34 3.95
C LYS A 166 -10.21 1.31 4.53
N LYS A 167 -10.51 2.61 4.59
CA LYS A 167 -9.69 3.56 5.36
C LYS A 167 -9.74 3.18 6.85
N ILE A 168 -8.58 3.03 7.48
CA ILE A 168 -8.51 2.96 8.95
C ILE A 168 -8.97 4.32 9.47
N PRO A 169 -9.94 4.37 10.39
CA PRO A 169 -10.15 5.55 11.21
C PRO A 169 -8.88 5.74 12.05
N VAL A 170 -8.09 6.76 11.73
CA VAL A 170 -6.99 7.21 12.62
C VAL A 170 -7.54 7.67 13.98
N SER A 171 -8.87 7.90 14.07
CA SER A 171 -9.58 8.34 15.28
C SER A 171 -9.66 7.29 16.39
N ASP A 172 -9.34 6.02 16.14
CA ASP A 172 -9.34 5.00 17.20
C ASP A 172 -7.93 4.78 17.79
N ILE A 173 -6.92 5.51 17.31
CA ILE A 173 -5.49 5.30 17.60
C ILE A 173 -4.90 6.36 18.55
N SER A 174 -5.58 7.46 18.79
CA SER A 174 -5.21 8.36 19.89
C SER A 174 -6.44 9.12 20.36
N GLY A 175 -6.71 9.08 21.67
CA GLY A 175 -7.63 10.00 22.29
C GLY A 175 -7.12 11.43 22.17
N THR A 176 -7.41 12.09 21.04
CA THR A 176 -7.36 13.54 20.90
C THR A 176 -8.19 13.92 19.68
N THR A 177 -9.44 14.29 20.00
CA THR A 177 -10.20 15.42 19.45
C THR A 177 -9.96 15.78 17.98
N ASP A 178 -11.01 15.53 17.19
CA ASP A 178 -11.67 16.53 16.36
C ASP A 178 -10.94 17.88 16.28
N ASP A 179 -10.33 18.15 15.12
CA ASP A 179 -10.42 19.47 14.53
C ASP A 179 -10.13 19.38 13.03
N SER A 180 -11.19 19.61 12.27
CA SER A 180 -11.15 19.88 10.83
C SER A 180 -10.65 21.30 10.61
N TRP A 181 -9.53 21.47 9.88
CA TRP A 181 -9.32 22.52 8.86
C TRP A 181 -8.29 22.05 7.83
#